data_AF-A0ABD6B8L7-F1
#
_entry.id   AF-A0ABD6B8L7-F1
#
_cell.length_a   1.000
_cell.length_b   1.000
_cell.length_c   1.000
_cell.angle_alpha   90.00
_cell.angle_beta   90.00
_cell.angle_gamma   90.00
#
_symmetry.space_group_name_H-M   'P 1'
#
loop_
_entity.id
_entity.type
_entity.pdbx_description
1 polymer ?
#
loop_
_entity_poly.entity_id
_entity_poly.type
_entity_poly.pdbx_seq_one_letter_code
_entity_poly.pdbx_strand_id
1 'polypeptide(L)' 'MQLAVLGVGGAGGRVAARLAAAESEDRPYVATVAAFDTDPEAIADLDVPQERRHAFGTTSRSTGDA' A
#
# COMPACT_ATOMS: atom_id res chain seq x y z
N MET A 1 7.10 3.56 -21.26
CA MET A 1 5.84 3.16 -20.59
C MET A 1 5.99 3.49 -19.11
N GLN A 2 4.91 3.87 -18.43
CA GLN A 2 4.93 4.21 -17.01
C GLN A 2 3.93 3.31 -16.27
N LEU A 3 4.32 2.80 -15.11
CA LEU A 3 3.53 1.87 -14.30
C LEU A 3 2.93 2.59 -13.10
N ALA A 4 1.65 2.32 -12.84
CA ALA A 4 1.03 2.51 -11.54
C ALA A 4 0.99 1.15 -10.85
N VAL A 5 1.65 1.02 -9.70
CA VAL A 5 1.72 -0.24 -8.95
C VAL A 5 0.78 -0.18 -7.76
N LEU A 6 -0.23 -1.04 -7.75
CA LEU A 6 -1.20 -1.15 -6.66
C LEU A 6 -0.97 -2.48 -5.93
N GLY A 7 -0.35 -2.42 -4.75
CA GLY A 7 -0.09 -3.58 -3.92
C GLY A 7 -1.30 -3.91 -3.04
N VAL A 8 -1.89 -5.09 -3.20
CA VAL A 8 -3.03 -5.54 -2.38
C VAL A 8 -2.61 -6.68 -1.45
N GLY A 9 -2.97 -6.55 -0.17
CA GLY A 9 -2.56 -7.43 0.93
C GLY A 9 -1.06 -7.35 1.23
N GLY A 10 -0.63 -8.00 2.32
CA GLY A 10 0.73 -7.85 2.80
C GLY A 10 1.82 -8.22 1.79
N ALA A 11 1.58 -9.24 0.95
CA ALA A 11 2.52 -9.61 -0.11
C ALA A 11 2.57 -8.55 -1.22
N GLY A 12 1.42 -8.09 -1.71
CA GLY A 12 1.34 -7.09 -2.76
C GLY A 12 1.92 -5.74 -2.31
N GLY A 13 1.61 -5.32 -1.09
CA GLY A 13 2.18 -4.12 -0.48
C GLY A 13 3.70 -4.15 -0.40
N ARG A 14 4.29 -5.27 0.02
CA ARG A 14 5.76 -5.45 0.05
C ARG A 14 6.39 -5.42 -1.34
N VAL A 15 5.74 -6.00 -2.35
CA VAL A 15 6.23 -5.93 -3.73
C VAL A 15 6.17 -4.50 -4.25
N ALA A 16 5.07 -3.78 -4.01
CA ALA A 16 4.94 -2.38 -4.40
C ALA A 16 6.00 -1.49 -3.74
N ALA A 17 6.24 -1.67 -2.43
CA ALA A 17 7.29 -0.97 -1.71
C ALA A 17 8.69 -1.23 -2.30
N ARG A 18 9.03 -2.50 -2.58
CA ARG A 18 10.32 -2.84 -3.19
C ARG A 18 10.48 -2.29 -4.61
N LEU A 19 9.41 -2.25 -5.39
CA LEU A 19 9.46 -1.66 -6.74
C LEU A 19 9.71 -0.15 -6.66
N ALA A 20 9.09 0.55 -5.72
CA ALA A 20 9.37 1.97 -5.50
C ALA A 20 10.82 2.21 -5.07
N ALA A 21 11.33 1.41 -4.13
CA ALA A 21 12.71 1.56 -3.61
C ALA A 21 13.79 1.21 -4.64
N ALA A 22 13.48 0.32 -5.58
CA ALA A 22 14.40 -0.08 -6.65
C ALA A 22 14.32 0.82 -7.89
N GLU A 23 13.42 1.81 -7.91
CA GLU A 23 13.19 2.66 -9.07
C GLU A 23 14.39 3.58 -9.34
N SER A 24 14.73 3.77 -10.61
CA SER A 24 15.87 4.60 -11.02
C SER A 24 15.44 6.04 -11.27
N GLU A 25 16.18 7.00 -10.73
CA GLU A 25 15.94 8.43 -10.97
C GLU A 25 16.22 8.85 -12.42
N ASP A 26 17.17 8.18 -13.10
CA ASP A 26 17.60 8.55 -14.44
C ASP A 26 16.53 8.22 -15.51
N ARG A 27 15.80 7.12 -15.31
CA ARG A 27 14.75 6.63 -16.22
C ARG A 27 13.67 5.93 -15.41
N PRO A 28 12.74 6.67 -14.78
CA PRO A 28 11.71 6.07 -13.95
C PRO A 28 10.77 5.22 -14.81
N TYR A 29 10.44 4.02 -14.35
CA TYR A 29 9.42 3.12 -14.91
C TYR A 29 8.15 3.10 -14.06
N VAL A 30 8.28 3.21 -12.73
CA VAL A 30 7.18 3.35 -11.78
C VAL A 30 6.87 4.83 -11.58
N ALA A 31 5.69 5.25 -12.03
CA ALA A 31 5.21 6.62 -11.84
C ALA A 31 4.56 6.82 -10.46
N THR A 32 3.94 5.77 -9.91
CA THR A 32 3.30 5.83 -8.60
C THR A 32 3.12 4.44 -7.98
N VAL A 33 3.06 4.41 -6.65
CA VAL A 33 2.76 3.22 -5.87
C VAL A 33 1.68 3.51 -4.84
N ALA A 34 0.79 2.56 -4.58
CA ALA A 34 -0.14 2.59 -3.46
C ALA A 34 -0.31 1.18 -2.88
N ALA A 35 -0.57 1.09 -1.58
CA ALA A 35 -0.76 -0.15 -0.86
C ALA A 35 -2.18 -0.21 -0.25
N PHE A 36 -2.77 -1.39 -0.26
CA PHE A 36 -4.12 -1.67 0.21
C PHE A 36 -4.06 -2.93 1.07
N ASP A 37 -4.53 -2.87 2.30
CA ASP A 37 -4.61 -4.03 3.19
C ASP A 37 -5.81 -3.92 4.11
N THR A 38 -6.28 -5.04 4.64
CA THR A 38 -7.26 -5.09 5.73
C THR A 38 -6.60 -5.10 7.10
N ASP A 39 -5.32 -5.43 7.18
CA ASP A 39 -4.52 -5.37 8.40
C ASP A 39 -3.85 -3.98 8.53
N PRO A 40 -4.30 -3.14 9.49
CA PRO A 40 -3.76 -1.79 9.66
C PRO A 40 -2.33 -1.79 10.20
N GLU A 41 -1.88 -2.84 10.90
CA GLU A 41 -0.52 -2.95 11.40
C GLU A 41 0.42 -3.32 10.25
N ALA A 42 0.05 -4.34 9.46
CA ALA A 42 0.85 -4.78 8.33
C ALA A 42 1.07 -3.67 7.27
N ILE A 43 0.06 -2.83 7.02
CA ILE A 43 0.19 -1.72 6.08
C ILE A 43 0.98 -0.54 6.67
N ALA A 44 0.92 -0.32 7.99
CA ALA A 44 1.68 0.75 8.66
C ALA A 44 3.20 0.53 8.57
N ASP A 45 3.64 -0.72 8.45
CA ASP A 45 5.06 -1.09 8.35
C ASP A 45 5.62 -1.03 6.91
N LEU A 46 4.79 -0.76 5.90
CA LEU A 46 5.26 -0.70 4.51
C LEU A 46 6.03 0.60 4.21
N ASP A 47 7.14 0.47 3.49
CA ASP A 47 7.90 1.60 2.94
C ASP A 47 7.23 2.19 1.68
N VAL A 48 6.05 2.77 1.90
CA VAL A 48 5.22 3.50 0.92
C VAL A 48 4.83 4.83 1.57
N PRO A 49 4.69 5.97 0.88
CA PRO A 49 4.23 7.21 1.53
C PRO A 49 2.88 7.03 2.22
N GLN A 50 2.73 7.64 3.41
CA GLN A 50 1.57 7.41 4.29
C GLN A 50 0.25 7.72 3.59
N GLU A 51 0.22 8.74 2.73
CA GLU A 51 -0.98 9.17 1.99
C GLU A 51 -1.44 8.14 0.95
N ARG A 52 -0.58 7.16 0.64
CA ARG A 52 -0.82 6.07 -0.34
C ARG A 52 -0.93 4.70 0.33
N ARG A 53 -1.04 4.66 1.67
CA ARG A 53 -1.37 3.47 2.45
C ARG A 53 -2.85 3.51 2.80
N HIS A 54 -3.61 2.54 2.29
CA HIS A 54 -5.05 2.49 2.48
C HIS A 54 -5.45 1.22 3.25
N ALA A 55 -5.79 1.39 4.53
CA ALA A 55 -6.37 0.34 5.35
C ALA A 55 -7.88 0.27 5.13
N PHE A 56 -8.41 -0.93 4.89
CA PHE A 56 -9.85 -1.19 4.71
C PHE A 56 -10.36 -2.20 5.72
N GLY A 57 -11.68 -2.35 5.82
CA GLY A 57 -12.25 -3.40 6.67
C GLY A 57 -12.10 -3.15 8.17
N THR A 58 -11.58 -1.98 8.57
CA THR A 58 -11.74 -1.41 9.91
C THR A 58 -13.17 -0.93 10.09
N THR A 59 -14.15 -1.82 9.86
CA THR A 59 -15.46 -1.59 10.43
C THR A 59 -15.25 -1.61 11.94
N SER A 60 -15.39 -0.43 12.57
CA SER A 60 -15.69 -0.37 14.00
C SER A 60 -16.71 -1.45 14.23
N ARG A 61 -16.33 -2.45 15.06
CA ARG A 61 -17.24 -3.48 15.56
C ARG A 61 -18.55 -2.77 15.78
N SER A 62 -19.59 -3.12 15.00
CA SER A 62 -20.93 -2.60 15.22
C SER A 62 -21.14 -2.67 16.72
N THR A 63 -21.18 -1.51 17.39
CA THR A 63 -21.70 -1.43 18.73
C THR A 63 -23.17 -1.77 18.51
N GLY A 64 -23.46 -3.06 18.55
CA GLY A 64 -24.80 -3.56 18.73
C GLY A 64 -25.24 -3.06 20.08
N ASP A 65 -25.76 -1.84 20.11
CA ASP A 65 -26.62 -1.40 21.18
C ASP A 65 -28.03 -1.88 20.85
N ALA A 66 -28.41 -2.89 21.65
CA ALA A 66 -29.73 -3.26 22.16
C ALA A 66 -30.93 -3.28 21.20
#